data_AF-A0A842T3L4-F1
#
_entry.id   AF-A0A842T3L4-F1
#
_cell.length_a   1.000
_cell.length_b   1.000
_cell.length_c   1.000
_cell.angle_alpha   90.00
_cell.angle_beta   90.00
_cell.angle_gamma   90.00
#
_symmetry.space_group_name_H-M   'P 1'
#
loop_
_entity.id
_entity.type
_entity.pdbx_description
1 polymer ?
#
loop_
_entity_poly.entity_id
_entity_poly.type
_entity_poly.pdbx_seq_one_letter_code
_entity_poly.pdbx_strand_id
1 'polypeptide(L)'
;MSVPIHKYFNNNYDFLDICHNHTHCTVGVIGMITVKKFGIPIIGTHSSPFHYYSAQYIPIIGSFLVHSKFLWQFERWILDIYDFVHVPTKSKKNLLLCYKFREPIIYMSNGIPDFYYR
;
A
#
# COMPACT_ATOMS: atom_id res chain seq x y z
N MET A 1 3.28 -15.57 -11.37
CA MET A 1 4.34 -15.40 -10.36
C MET A 1 3.67 -15.45 -8.99
N SER A 2 4.18 -16.20 -8.03
CA SER A 2 3.59 -16.36 -6.68
C SER A 2 4.57 -15.88 -5.60
N VAL A 3 4.04 -15.39 -4.48
CA VAL A 3 4.84 -14.94 -3.32
C VAL A 3 4.77 -16.02 -2.25
N PRO A 4 5.91 -16.49 -1.72
CA PRO A 4 5.93 -17.45 -0.61
C PRO A 4 5.60 -16.74 0.71
N ILE A 5 4.31 -16.45 0.92
CA ILE A 5 3.80 -15.69 2.08
C ILE A 5 4.17 -16.28 3.45
N HIS A 6 4.37 -17.59 3.54
CA HIS A 6 4.84 -18.30 4.74
C HIS A 6 6.25 -17.88 5.20
N LYS A 7 7.03 -17.18 4.35
CA LYS A 7 8.32 -16.59 4.74
C LYS A 7 8.18 -15.24 5.43
N TYR A 8 7.02 -14.59 5.28
CA TYR A 8 6.76 -13.25 5.80
C TYR A 8 5.82 -13.26 7.00
N PHE A 9 5.03 -14.33 7.17
CA PHE A 9 4.11 -14.51 8.28
C PHE A 9 4.61 -15.59 9.24
N ASN A 10 4.35 -15.39 10.54
CA ASN A 10 4.78 -16.33 11.56
C ASN A 10 3.90 -17.59 11.50
N ASN A 11 4.50 -18.76 11.31
CA ASN A 11 3.83 -19.99 10.84
C ASN A 11 3.05 -20.77 11.93
N ASN A 12 2.55 -20.11 12.98
CA ASN A 12 1.90 -20.80 14.11
C ASN A 12 0.35 -20.76 14.05
N TYR A 13 -0.25 -20.65 12.87
CA TYR A 13 -1.70 -20.61 12.73
C TYR A 13 -2.24 -21.91 12.14
N ASP A 14 -3.18 -22.56 12.84
CA ASP A 14 -3.90 -23.75 12.35
C ASP A 14 -4.77 -23.44 11.12
N PHE A 15 -5.15 -22.17 10.93
CA PHE A 15 -5.83 -21.63 9.76
C PHE A 15 -5.21 -20.28 9.38
N LEU A 16 -4.83 -20.10 8.11
CA LEU A 16 -4.19 -18.88 7.64
C LEU A 16 -5.23 -17.88 7.12
N ASP A 17 -5.67 -16.96 8.00
CA ASP A 17 -6.42 -15.77 7.60
C ASP A 17 -5.46 -14.67 7.14
N ILE A 18 -5.82 -13.97 6.06
CA ILE A 18 -5.04 -12.86 5.52
C ILE A 18 -5.99 -11.74 5.12
N CYS A 19 -5.68 -10.52 5.55
CA CYS A 19 -6.35 -9.34 5.05
C CYS A 19 -5.61 -8.80 3.83
N HIS A 20 -6.29 -8.73 2.68
CA HIS A 20 -5.74 -8.11 1.48
C HIS A 20 -6.50 -6.83 1.16
N ASN A 21 -5.86 -5.69 1.41
CA ASN A 21 -6.46 -4.38 1.19
C ASN A 21 -6.03 -3.78 -0.16
N HIS A 22 -6.98 -3.22 -0.92
CA HIS A 22 -6.75 -2.55 -2.20
C HIS A 22 -7.01 -1.04 -2.13
N THR A 23 -7.51 -0.51 -1.01
CA THR A 23 -7.79 0.92 -0.85
C THR A 23 -7.48 1.35 0.57
N HIS A 24 -6.37 2.04 0.75
CA HIS A 24 -5.80 2.37 2.06
C HIS A 24 -6.30 3.70 2.64
N CYS A 25 -6.74 4.63 1.79
CA CYS A 25 -7.32 5.91 2.24
C CYS A 25 -8.84 5.76 2.44
N THR A 26 -9.38 6.29 3.55
CA THR A 26 -10.79 6.24 4.04
C THR A 26 -11.09 5.11 5.05
N VAL A 27 -12.22 4.39 4.92
CA VAL A 27 -12.72 3.37 5.85
C VAL A 27 -11.73 2.22 6.06
N GLY A 28 -10.82 2.03 5.10
CA GLY A 28 -9.73 1.04 5.16
C GLY A 28 -8.88 1.15 6.42
N VAL A 29 -8.64 2.36 6.95
CA VAL A 29 -7.79 2.55 8.15
C VAL A 29 -8.38 1.89 9.39
N ILE A 30 -9.69 2.00 9.60
CA ILE A 30 -10.37 1.38 10.76
C ILE A 30 -10.35 -0.14 10.65
N GLY A 31 -10.57 -0.67 9.43
CA GLY A 31 -10.46 -2.09 9.15
C GLY A 31 -9.07 -2.63 9.46
N MET A 32 -8.03 -1.93 9.01
CA MET A 32 -6.62 -2.30 9.24
C MET A 32 -6.24 -2.34 10.72
N ILE A 33 -6.68 -1.34 11.49
CA ILE A 33 -6.46 -1.32 12.95
C ILE A 33 -7.14 -2.54 13.60
N THR A 34 -8.38 -2.84 13.19
CA THR A 34 -9.12 -4.00 13.69
C THR A 34 -8.40 -5.31 13.37
N VAL A 35 -7.97 -5.50 12.12
CA VAL A 35 -7.23 -6.70 11.68
C VAL A 35 -5.93 -6.86 12.46
N LYS A 36 -5.20 -5.76 12.72
CA LYS A 36 -3.97 -5.80 13.54
C LYS A 36 -4.24 -6.24 14.98
N LYS A 37 -5.38 -5.85 15.57
CA LYS A 37 -5.79 -6.29 16.91
C LYS A 37 -6.04 -7.79 17.00
N PHE A 38 -6.49 -8.42 15.91
CA PHE A 38 -6.67 -9.87 15.84
C PHE A 38 -5.38 -10.63 15.49
N GLY A 39 -4.26 -9.93 15.30
CA GLY A 39 -3.00 -10.56 14.91
C GLY A 39 -3.03 -11.18 13.51
N ILE A 40 -3.98 -10.77 12.66
CA ILE A 40 -4.12 -11.25 11.29
C ILE A 40 -3.13 -10.48 10.40
N PRO A 41 -2.34 -11.16 9.55
CA PRO A 41 -1.44 -10.49 8.65
C PRO A 41 -2.13 -9.66 7.56
N ILE A 42 -1.50 -8.54 7.19
CA ILE A 42 -2.08 -7.54 6.28
C ILE A 42 -1.19 -7.32 5.06
N ILE A 43 -1.78 -7.53 3.89
CA ILE A 43 -1.19 -7.25 2.58
C ILE A 43 -1.88 -6.03 1.98
N GLY A 44 -1.12 -4.99 1.65
CA GLY A 44 -1.64 -3.83 0.92
C GLY A 44 -1.31 -3.89 -0.56
N THR A 45 -2.25 -3.60 -1.44
CA THR A 45 -1.96 -3.31 -2.86
C THR A 45 -1.96 -1.81 -3.09
N HIS A 46 -0.82 -1.29 -3.52
CA HIS A 46 -0.65 0.13 -3.83
C HIS A 46 -0.70 0.35 -5.35
N SER A 47 -1.92 0.49 -5.88
CA SER A 47 -2.15 0.69 -7.32
C SER A 47 -1.73 2.09 -7.78
N SER A 48 -2.22 3.11 -7.08
CA SER A 48 -2.06 4.52 -7.44
C SER A 48 -1.76 5.34 -6.19
N PRO A 49 -0.81 6.29 -6.21
CA PRO A 49 -0.57 7.15 -5.07
C PRO A 49 -1.76 8.06 -4.84
N PHE A 50 -2.07 8.29 -3.57
CA PHE A 50 -3.12 9.22 -3.16
C PHE A 50 -2.91 10.63 -3.74
N HIS A 51 -1.66 11.03 -3.93
CA HIS A 51 -1.26 12.26 -4.62
C HIS A 51 -2.03 12.48 -5.94
N TYR A 52 -2.18 11.46 -6.79
CA TYR A 52 -2.84 11.58 -8.10
C TYR A 52 -4.36 11.82 -8.02
N TYR A 53 -5.00 11.45 -6.92
CA TYR A 53 -6.45 11.63 -6.74
C TYR A 53 -6.80 12.69 -5.69
N SER A 54 -5.82 13.26 -5.01
CA SER A 54 -6.04 14.23 -3.93
C SER A 54 -6.84 15.47 -4.38
N ALA A 55 -6.62 15.93 -5.62
CA ALA A 55 -7.41 17.01 -6.22
C ALA A 55 -8.88 16.61 -6.49
N GLN A 56 -9.15 15.34 -6.73
CA GLN A 56 -10.51 14.82 -6.98
C GLN A 56 -11.28 14.58 -5.67
N TYR A 57 -10.59 14.12 -4.62
CA TYR A 57 -11.22 13.83 -3.32
C TYR A 57 -11.32 15.04 -2.38
N ILE A 58 -10.46 16.06 -2.54
CA ILE A 58 -10.43 17.25 -1.68
C ILE A 58 -10.40 18.51 -2.56
N PRO A 59 -11.53 18.97 -3.12
CA PRO A 59 -11.54 20.02 -4.15
C PRO A 59 -11.02 21.39 -3.70
N ILE A 60 -11.01 21.69 -2.39
CA ILE A 60 -10.66 23.04 -1.88
C ILE A 60 -9.16 23.19 -1.59
N ILE A 61 -8.48 22.14 -1.13
CA ILE A 61 -7.06 22.17 -0.72
C ILE A 61 -6.21 21.17 -1.55
N GLY A 62 -6.87 20.32 -2.35
CA GLY A 62 -6.23 19.24 -3.10
C GLY A 62 -5.15 19.72 -4.05
N SER A 63 -5.37 20.82 -4.78
CA SER A 63 -4.36 21.38 -5.71
C SER A 63 -3.06 21.81 -5.03
N PHE A 64 -3.13 22.29 -3.79
CA PHE A 64 -1.96 22.65 -2.99
C PHE A 64 -1.30 21.41 -2.36
N LEU A 65 -2.11 20.45 -1.92
CA LEU A 65 -1.66 19.20 -1.31
C LEU A 65 -0.97 18.26 -2.30
N VAL A 66 -1.36 18.27 -3.58
CA VAL A 66 -0.67 17.55 -4.66
C VAL A 66 0.82 17.87 -4.58
N HIS A 67 1.21 19.14 -4.56
CA HIS A 67 2.63 19.52 -4.56
C HIS A 67 3.37 19.26 -3.23
N SER A 68 2.68 18.75 -2.21
CA SER A 68 3.23 18.59 -0.87
C SER A 68 3.82 17.20 -0.62
N LYS A 69 5.00 17.17 0.00
CA LYS A 69 5.58 15.94 0.59
C LYS A 69 4.69 15.33 1.67
N PHE A 70 3.74 16.09 2.21
CA PHE A 70 2.81 15.65 3.24
C PHE A 70 1.97 14.44 2.80
N LEU A 71 1.46 14.42 1.56
CA LEU A 71 0.65 13.31 1.08
C LEU A 71 1.44 12.00 1.02
N TRP A 72 2.70 12.07 0.58
CA TRP A 72 3.61 10.93 0.58
C TRP A 72 3.91 10.45 2.00
N GLN A 73 4.06 11.37 2.95
CA GLN A 73 4.32 11.03 4.35
C GLN A 73 3.11 10.40 5.03
N PHE A 74 1.92 10.93 4.77
CA PHE A 74 0.65 10.36 5.24
C PHE A 74 0.42 8.96 4.65
N GLU A 75 0.60 8.81 3.34
CA GLU A 75 0.45 7.52 2.67
C GLU A 75 1.45 6.49 3.22
N ARG A 76 2.71 6.89 3.44
CA ARG A 76 3.71 6.04 4.08
C ARG A 76 3.30 5.60 5.48
N TRP A 77 2.83 6.52 6.31
CA TRP A 77 2.35 6.21 7.66
C TRP A 77 1.21 5.19 7.66
N ILE A 78 0.28 5.29 6.70
CA ILE A 78 -0.79 4.30 6.53
C ILE A 78 -0.22 2.93 6.13
N LEU A 79 0.68 2.92 5.14
CA LEU A 79 1.23 1.68 4.59
C LEU A 79 2.17 0.97 5.57
N ASP A 80 2.74 1.67 6.56
CA ASP A 80 3.58 1.08 7.61
C ASP A 80 2.83 0.07 8.50
N ILE A 81 1.49 0.10 8.51
CA ILE A 81 0.66 -0.89 9.21
C ILE A 81 0.75 -2.26 8.53
N TYR A 82 1.03 -2.30 7.23
CA TYR A 82 1.09 -3.52 6.44
C TYR A 82 2.34 -4.34 6.73
N ASP A 83 2.17 -5.65 6.66
CA ASP A 83 3.26 -6.60 6.82
C ASP A 83 4.06 -6.71 5.52
N PHE A 84 3.41 -6.57 4.36
CA PHE A 84 4.08 -6.23 3.10
C PHE A 84 3.16 -5.50 2.11
N VAL A 85 3.77 -4.82 1.15
CA VAL A 85 3.09 -4.06 0.09
C VAL A 85 3.29 -4.75 -1.25
N HIS A 86 2.22 -4.91 -2.00
CA HIS A 86 2.20 -5.34 -3.38
C HIS A 86 2.00 -4.15 -4.33
N VAL A 87 2.74 -4.12 -5.43
CA VAL A 87 2.61 -3.11 -6.49
C VAL A 87 2.54 -3.73 -7.88
N PRO A 88 1.75 -3.15 -8.80
CA PRO A 88 1.51 -3.73 -10.13
C PRO A 88 2.68 -3.56 -11.12
N THR A 89 3.62 -2.65 -10.86
CA THR A 89 4.74 -2.37 -11.79
C THR A 89 6.08 -2.20 -11.07
N LYS A 90 7.18 -2.39 -11.82
CA LYS A 90 8.54 -2.24 -11.27
C LYS A 90 8.88 -0.77 -11.02
N SER A 91 8.50 0.13 -11.93
CA SER A 91 8.71 1.58 -11.71
C SER A 91 8.01 2.06 -10.44
N LYS A 92 6.83 1.52 -10.15
CA LYS A 92 6.07 1.82 -8.94
C LYS A 92 6.78 1.35 -7.68
N LYS A 93 7.32 0.13 -7.68
CA LYS A 93 8.16 -0.35 -6.57
C LYS A 93 9.30 0.62 -6.30
N ASN A 94 10.01 1.02 -7.35
CA ASN A 94 11.14 1.93 -7.25
C ASN A 94 10.71 3.31 -6.72
N LEU A 95 9.56 3.83 -7.18
CA LEU A 95 9.00 5.09 -6.69
C LEU A 95 8.75 5.04 -5.18
N LEU A 96 8.08 4.00 -4.68
CA LEU A 96 7.83 3.85 -3.24
C LEU A 96 9.13 3.76 -2.44
N LEU A 97 10.15 3.06 -2.95
CA LEU A 97 11.47 3.01 -2.33
C LEU A 97 12.15 4.39 -2.30
N CYS A 98 12.05 5.18 -3.37
CA CYS A 98 12.55 6.57 -3.40
C CYS A 98 11.88 7.44 -2.33
N TYR A 99 10.59 7.23 -2.07
CA TYR A 99 9.85 7.89 -0.99
C TYR A 99 10.01 7.23 0.39
N LYS A 100 10.95 6.27 0.54
CA LYS A 100 11.32 5.62 1.80
C LYS A 100 10.17 4.87 2.47
N PHE A 101 9.30 4.23 1.68
CA PHE A 101 8.30 3.28 2.19
C PHE A 101 8.98 2.03 2.77
N ARG A 102 8.40 1.44 3.82
CA ARG A 102 8.94 0.27 4.50
C ARG A 102 8.86 -0.97 3.61
N GLU A 103 9.94 -1.75 3.60
CA GLU A 103 9.98 -3.07 2.99
C GLU A 103 9.31 -4.13 3.89
N PRO A 104 8.74 -5.22 3.32
CA PRO A 104 8.88 -5.68 1.94
C PRO A 104 7.90 -5.00 0.96
N ILE A 105 8.42 -4.58 -0.20
CA ILE A 105 7.60 -4.16 -1.35
C ILE A 105 7.80 -5.15 -2.50
N ILE A 106 6.73 -5.84 -2.87
CA ILE A 106 6.73 -6.90 -3.88
C ILE A 106 6.09 -6.38 -5.17
N TYR A 107 6.83 -6.51 -6.26
CA TYR A 107 6.29 -6.27 -7.59
C TYR A 107 5.65 -7.57 -8.12
N MET A 108 4.36 -7.52 -8.45
CA MET A 108 3.67 -8.57 -9.20
C MET A 108 2.76 -7.91 -10.23
N SER A 109 2.97 -8.23 -11.51
CA SER A 109 2.19 -7.59 -12.57
C SER A 109 0.74 -8.06 -12.54
N ASN A 110 -0.17 -7.10 -12.63
CA ASN A 110 -1.60 -7.33 -12.89
C ASN A 110 -1.97 -7.13 -14.38
N GLY A 111 -0.97 -7.09 -15.27
CA GLY A 111 -1.17 -6.83 -16.71
C GLY A 111 -1.20 -5.36 -17.11
N ILE A 112 -1.17 -4.41 -16.16
CA ILE A 112 -1.08 -2.98 -16.47
C ILE A 112 0.33 -2.66 -16.98
N PRO A 113 0.46 -1.97 -18.13
CA PRO A 113 1.76 -1.64 -18.68
C PRO A 113 2.48 -0.55 -17.88
N ASP A 114 3.81 -0.66 -17.81
CA ASP A 114 4.66 0.17 -16.96
C ASP A 114 5.00 1.53 -17.59
N PHE A 115 3.99 2.40 -17.70
CA PHE A 115 4.12 3.73 -18.30
C PHE A 115 3.87 4.89 -17.32
N TYR A 116 3.25 4.64 -16.16
CA TYR A 116 2.69 5.68 -15.30
C TYR A 116 3.72 6.48 -14.47
N TYR A 117 4.89 5.90 -14.21
CA TYR A 117 5.91 6.47 -13.30
C TYR A 117 7.29 6.61 -13.97
N ARG A 118 7.30 6.79 -15.29
CA ARG A 118 8.51 7.14 -16.05
C ARG A 118 8.82 8.62 -15.92
#